data_AF-A0A9P4T824-F1
#
_entry.id   AF-A0A9P4T824-F1
#
_cell.length_a   1.000
_cell.length_b   1.000
_cell.length_c   1.000
_cell.angle_alpha   90.00
_cell.angle_beta   90.00
_cell.angle_gamma   90.00
#
_symmetry.space_group_name_H-M   'P 1'
#
loop_
_entity.id
_entity.type
_entity.pdbx_description
1 polymer ?
#
loop_
_entity_poly.entity_id
_entity_poly.type
_entity_poly.pdbx_seq_one_letter_code
_entity_poly.pdbx_strand_id
1 'polypeptide(L)'
;MLPNGWIPEDVVDFFQQFMRYLRWRWIEICDSADEHMSHQRFRQLQEKGENHSLIQYLAEDAQQWDRLRRVLRFEVLSLQDFAKKHFQQYDTFNDTKALEAIESFSDEVGSRLRLLDQTIRDLLQFEFAWVSINEAHKSTSLATSMKRLSWITFVFLPAMFASGLFGMNVDILASNPDWRWYILFVSIILAITILGWLLFKYGQIEQWIERHIGARFSRLGKGRKGQGNVKEDADPRF
;
A
#
# COMPACT_ATOMS: atom_id res chain seq x y z
N MET A 1 -25.86 -34.00 -9.33
CA MET A 1 -26.82 -35.03 -8.89
C MET A 1 -27.19 -34.70 -7.46
N LEU A 2 -28.48 -34.61 -7.13
CA LEU A 2 -28.90 -34.38 -5.74
C LEU A 2 -28.40 -35.56 -4.89
N PRO A 3 -27.87 -35.34 -3.68
CA PRO A 3 -27.13 -36.38 -2.92
C PRO A 3 -27.97 -37.59 -2.55
N ASN A 4 -29.29 -37.41 -2.49
CA ASN A 4 -30.24 -38.47 -2.21
C ASN A 4 -30.98 -38.78 -3.51
N GLY A 5 -30.73 -39.96 -4.09
CA GLY A 5 -31.36 -40.42 -5.33
C GLY A 5 -32.84 -40.79 -5.21
N TRP A 6 -33.57 -40.23 -4.23
CA TRP A 6 -34.99 -40.47 -4.02
C TRP A 6 -35.82 -39.36 -4.66
N ILE A 7 -36.92 -39.73 -5.30
CA ILE A 7 -37.88 -38.79 -5.87
C ILE A 7 -38.57 -38.08 -4.70
N PRO A 8 -38.57 -36.73 -4.62
CA PRO A 8 -39.23 -36.01 -3.55
C PRO A 8 -40.73 -36.31 -3.54
N GLU A 9 -41.29 -36.55 -2.36
CA GLU A 9 -42.73 -36.82 -2.21
C GLU A 9 -43.57 -35.53 -2.28
N ASP A 10 -42.98 -34.38 -1.93
CA ASP A 10 -43.61 -33.06 -1.94
C ASP A 10 -42.60 -31.93 -2.26
N VAL A 11 -43.11 -30.76 -2.65
CA VAL A 11 -42.34 -29.54 -2.95
C VAL A 11 -41.51 -29.10 -1.74
N VAL A 12 -42.03 -29.29 -0.52
CA VAL A 12 -41.29 -29.02 0.73
C VAL A 12 -40.07 -29.93 0.87
N ASP A 13 -40.22 -31.23 0.57
CA ASP A 13 -39.12 -32.19 0.65
C ASP A 13 -38.06 -31.91 -0.41
N PHE A 14 -38.47 -31.60 -1.65
CA PHE A 14 -37.55 -31.15 -2.70
C PHE A 14 -36.76 -29.91 -2.27
N PHE A 15 -37.44 -28.91 -1.69
CA PHE A 15 -36.80 -27.69 -1.22
C PHE A 15 -35.78 -27.96 -0.12
N GLN A 16 -36.09 -28.83 0.84
CA GLN A 16 -35.14 -29.22 1.88
C GLN A 16 -33.92 -29.96 1.32
N GLN A 17 -34.13 -30.88 0.38
CA GLN A 17 -33.02 -31.58 -0.30
C GLN A 17 -32.14 -30.62 -1.09
N PHE A 18 -32.75 -29.67 -1.80
CA PHE A 18 -32.05 -28.61 -2.53
C PHE A 18 -31.23 -27.72 -1.58
N MET A 19 -31.80 -27.28 -0.47
CA MET A 19 -31.11 -26.46 0.54
C MET A 19 -29.92 -27.20 1.15
N ARG A 20 -30.04 -28.51 1.43
CA ARG A 20 -28.90 -29.32 1.91
C ARG A 20 -27.78 -29.40 0.89
N TYR A 21 -28.12 -29.62 -0.38
CA TYR A 21 -27.12 -29.67 -1.44
C TYR A 21 -26.44 -28.31 -1.64
N LEU A 22 -27.21 -27.23 -1.64
CA LEU A 22 -26.68 -25.87 -1.77
C LEU A 22 -25.74 -25.52 -0.61
N ARG A 23 -26.16 -25.82 0.63
CA ARG A 23 -25.32 -25.69 1.83
C ARG A 23 -24.01 -26.44 1.66
N TRP A 24 -24.05 -27.72 1.30
CA TRP A 24 -22.85 -28.54 1.12
C TRP A 24 -21.90 -27.93 0.08
N ARG A 25 -22.43 -27.50 -1.06
CA ARG A 25 -21.62 -26.90 -2.12
C ARG A 25 -20.95 -25.60 -1.67
N TRP A 26 -21.67 -24.74 -0.94
CA TRP A 26 -21.09 -23.50 -0.42
C TRP A 26 -20.02 -23.75 0.64
N ILE A 27 -20.23 -24.75 1.50
CA ILE A 27 -19.21 -25.18 2.48
C ILE A 27 -17.96 -25.67 1.77
N GLU A 28 -18.08 -26.50 0.73
CA GLU A 28 -16.95 -26.99 -0.06
C GLU A 28 -16.15 -25.84 -0.71
N ILE A 29 -16.86 -24.82 -1.23
CA ILE A 29 -16.23 -23.61 -1.78
C ILE A 29 -15.49 -22.84 -0.67
N CYS A 30 -16.11 -22.68 0.51
CA CYS A 30 -15.48 -22.01 1.65
C CYS A 30 -14.27 -22.79 2.20
N ASP A 31 -14.29 -24.12 2.19
CA ASP A 31 -13.16 -24.96 2.62
C ASP A 31 -11.98 -24.82 1.65
N SER A 32 -12.26 -24.88 0.34
CA SER A 32 -11.25 -24.68 -0.70
C SER A 32 -10.63 -23.27 -0.62
N ALA A 33 -11.44 -22.27 -0.31
CA ALA A 33 -11.00 -20.89 -0.10
C ALA A 33 -10.06 -20.75 1.10
N ASP A 34 -10.40 -21.40 2.21
CA ASP A 34 -9.63 -21.36 3.44
C ASP A 34 -8.26 -22.04 3.28
N GLU A 35 -8.21 -23.15 2.52
CA GLU A 35 -6.97 -23.82 2.14
C GLU A 35 -6.08 -22.92 1.27
N HIS A 36 -6.65 -22.28 0.25
CA HIS A 36 -5.93 -21.32 -0.60
C HIS A 36 -5.36 -20.17 0.24
N MET A 37 -6.15 -19.59 1.14
CA MET A 37 -5.71 -18.51 2.03
C MET A 37 -4.61 -18.94 2.99
N SER A 38 -4.70 -20.14 3.55
CA SER A 38 -3.64 -20.72 4.38
C SER A 38 -2.33 -20.84 3.62
N HIS A 39 -2.39 -21.24 2.35
CA HIS A 39 -1.22 -21.32 1.48
C HIS A 39 -0.65 -19.93 1.13
N GLN A 40 -1.50 -18.93 0.86
CA GLN A 40 -1.03 -17.54 0.64
C GLN A 40 -0.34 -16.98 1.89
N ARG A 41 -0.90 -17.23 3.08
CA ARG A 41 -0.28 -16.82 4.34
C ARG A 41 1.10 -17.46 4.53
N PHE A 42 1.25 -18.74 4.19
CA PHE A 42 2.55 -19.40 4.24
C PHE A 42 3.57 -18.73 3.30
N ARG A 43 3.17 -18.46 2.05
CA ARG A 43 4.02 -17.74 1.07
C ARG A 43 4.42 -16.36 1.57
N GLN A 44 3.49 -15.60 2.14
CA GLN A 44 3.76 -14.30 2.74
C GLN A 44 4.86 -14.37 3.81
N LEU A 45 4.78 -15.35 4.72
CA LEU A 45 5.76 -15.53 5.79
C LEU A 45 7.15 -15.92 5.25
N GLN A 46 7.19 -16.61 4.12
CA GLN A 46 8.43 -17.02 3.47
C GLN A 46 9.10 -15.87 2.72
N GLU A 47 8.32 -15.07 1.99
CA GLU A 47 8.82 -14.04 1.08
C GLU A 47 9.06 -12.69 1.77
N LYS A 48 8.49 -12.43 2.96
CA LYS A 48 8.78 -11.27 3.84
C LYS A 48 8.81 -9.91 3.13
N GLY A 49 7.93 -9.69 2.16
CA GLY A 49 7.88 -8.43 1.40
C GLY A 49 8.96 -8.26 0.33
N GLU A 50 9.66 -9.33 -0.07
CA GLU A 50 10.54 -9.32 -1.25
C GLU A 50 9.76 -9.40 -2.57
N ASN A 51 8.57 -10.01 -2.55
CA ASN A 51 7.77 -10.22 -3.75
C ASN A 51 6.61 -9.22 -3.87
N HIS A 52 6.82 -8.18 -4.66
CA HIS A 52 5.82 -7.14 -4.90
C HIS A 52 4.57 -7.63 -5.65
N SER A 53 4.59 -8.81 -6.31
CA SER A 53 3.41 -9.33 -7.00
C SER A 53 2.36 -9.93 -6.06
N LEU A 54 2.73 -10.29 -4.82
CA LEU A 54 1.79 -10.84 -3.83
C LEU A 54 0.63 -9.88 -3.54
N ILE A 55 0.90 -8.57 -3.50
CA ILE A 55 -0.13 -7.55 -3.29
C ILE A 55 -1.19 -7.60 -4.39
N GLN A 56 -0.78 -7.78 -5.64
CA GLN A 56 -1.71 -7.86 -6.78
C GLN A 56 -2.58 -9.12 -6.68
N TYR A 57 -1.98 -10.27 -6.39
CA TYR A 57 -2.72 -11.52 -6.20
C TYR A 57 -3.72 -11.44 -5.02
N LEU A 58 -3.30 -10.89 -3.88
CA LEU A 58 -4.20 -10.71 -2.73
C LEU A 58 -5.35 -9.72 -3.03
N ALA A 59 -5.09 -8.69 -3.82
CA ALA A 59 -6.12 -7.75 -4.26
C ALA A 59 -7.11 -8.38 -5.26
N GLU A 60 -6.61 -9.21 -6.18
CA GLU A 60 -7.45 -10.00 -7.08
C GLU A 60 -8.33 -10.98 -6.30
N ASP A 61 -7.75 -11.70 -5.33
CA ASP A 61 -8.49 -12.58 -4.43
C ASP A 61 -9.60 -11.80 -3.70
N ALA A 62 -9.29 -10.63 -3.13
CA ALA A 62 -10.30 -9.76 -2.50
C ALA A 62 -11.48 -9.42 -3.43
N GLN A 63 -11.22 -9.18 -4.72
CA GLN A 63 -12.28 -8.95 -5.71
C GLN A 63 -13.13 -10.20 -5.95
N GLN A 64 -12.50 -11.39 -6.00
CA GLN A 64 -13.21 -12.66 -6.17
C GLN A 64 -14.15 -12.94 -4.98
N TRP A 65 -13.73 -12.63 -3.75
CA TRP A 65 -14.58 -12.82 -2.56
C TRP A 65 -15.78 -11.87 -2.53
N ASP A 66 -15.60 -10.63 -2.96
CA ASP A 66 -16.73 -9.71 -3.10
C ASP A 66 -17.74 -10.23 -4.14
N ARG A 67 -17.26 -10.82 -5.23
CA ARG A 67 -18.12 -11.48 -6.22
C ARG A 67 -18.89 -12.65 -5.61
N LEU A 68 -18.23 -13.54 -4.88
CA LEU A 68 -18.89 -14.67 -4.21
C LEU A 68 -19.96 -14.21 -3.21
N ARG A 69 -19.69 -13.12 -2.47
CA ARG A 69 -20.65 -12.55 -1.53
C ARG A 69 -21.90 -12.01 -2.24
N ARG A 70 -21.73 -11.40 -3.41
CA ARG A 70 -22.87 -10.95 -4.24
C ARG A 70 -23.69 -12.13 -4.74
N VAL A 71 -23.03 -13.22 -5.16
CA VAL A 71 -23.73 -14.44 -5.61
C VAL A 71 -24.54 -15.04 -4.47
N LEU A 72 -23.96 -15.21 -3.27
CA LEU A 72 -24.70 -15.72 -2.10
C LEU A 72 -25.94 -14.86 -1.80
N ARG A 73 -25.78 -13.54 -1.78
CA ARG A 73 -26.91 -12.62 -1.53
C ARG A 73 -28.01 -12.78 -2.58
N PHE A 74 -27.63 -12.90 -3.85
CA PHE A 74 -28.58 -13.09 -4.93
C PHE A 74 -29.32 -14.43 -4.81
N GLU A 75 -28.62 -15.51 -4.47
CA GLU A 75 -29.22 -16.82 -4.25
C GLU A 75 -30.17 -16.81 -3.04
N VAL A 76 -29.78 -16.23 -1.91
CA VAL A 76 -30.63 -16.11 -0.72
C VAL A 76 -31.90 -15.33 -1.04
N LEU A 77 -31.81 -14.21 -1.76
CA LEU A 77 -32.98 -13.43 -2.18
C LEU A 77 -33.91 -14.23 -3.11
N SER A 78 -33.32 -14.96 -4.06
CA SER A 78 -34.07 -15.80 -5.00
C SER A 78 -34.77 -16.96 -4.28
N LEU A 79 -34.13 -17.55 -3.27
CA LEU A 79 -34.72 -18.61 -2.44
C LEU A 79 -35.85 -18.08 -1.56
N GLN A 80 -35.69 -16.90 -0.98
CA GLN A 80 -36.74 -16.25 -0.20
C GLN A 80 -37.96 -15.91 -1.07
N ASP A 81 -37.74 -15.40 -2.28
CA ASP A 81 -38.82 -15.10 -3.23
C ASP A 81 -39.53 -16.38 -3.70
N PHE A 82 -38.78 -17.44 -3.99
CA PHE A 82 -39.34 -18.75 -4.33
C PHE A 82 -40.18 -19.34 -3.18
N ALA A 83 -39.64 -19.34 -1.95
CA ALA A 83 -40.31 -19.86 -0.78
C ALA A 83 -41.63 -19.11 -0.51
N LYS A 84 -41.61 -17.77 -0.53
CA LYS A 84 -42.82 -16.96 -0.36
C LYS A 84 -43.86 -17.26 -1.42
N LYS A 85 -43.47 -17.39 -2.69
CA LYS A 85 -44.42 -17.64 -3.80
C LYS A 85 -45.07 -19.02 -3.73
N HIS A 86 -44.33 -20.05 -3.33
CA HIS A 86 -44.80 -21.44 -3.42
C HIS A 86 -45.40 -21.96 -2.11
N PHE A 87 -44.93 -21.50 -0.95
CA PHE A 87 -45.42 -21.97 0.35
C PHE A 87 -46.59 -21.15 0.91
N GLN A 88 -46.83 -19.93 0.42
CA GLN A 88 -48.04 -19.15 0.75
C GLN A 88 -49.35 -19.86 0.36
N GLN A 89 -49.31 -20.77 -0.61
CA GLN A 89 -50.50 -21.50 -1.08
C GLN A 89 -50.84 -22.75 -0.27
N TYR A 90 -49.90 -23.29 0.52
CA TYR A 90 -50.03 -24.63 1.09
C TYR A 90 -50.25 -24.64 2.62
N ASP A 91 -49.58 -23.81 3.42
CA ASP A 91 -49.84 -23.58 4.86
C ASP A 91 -48.84 -22.56 5.46
N THR A 92 -49.24 -21.72 6.42
CA THR A 92 -48.37 -20.74 7.11
C THR A 92 -47.20 -21.40 7.86
N PHE A 93 -47.38 -22.64 8.35
CA PHE A 93 -46.35 -23.38 9.09
C PHE A 93 -45.19 -23.87 8.23
N ASN A 94 -45.42 -24.12 6.92
CA ASN A 94 -44.35 -24.53 6.01
C ASN A 94 -43.55 -23.33 5.49
N ASP A 95 -44.17 -22.15 5.36
CA ASP A 95 -43.49 -20.90 5.01
C ASP A 95 -42.47 -20.51 6.07
N THR A 96 -42.84 -20.56 7.37
CA THR A 96 -41.92 -20.22 8.46
C THR A 96 -40.71 -21.16 8.52
N LYS A 97 -40.91 -22.47 8.36
CA LYS A 97 -39.80 -23.45 8.33
C LYS A 97 -38.86 -23.26 7.13
N ALA A 98 -39.40 -22.96 5.95
CA ALA A 98 -38.60 -22.72 4.76
C ALA A 98 -37.74 -21.46 4.90
N LEU A 99 -38.32 -20.38 5.46
CA LEU A 99 -37.61 -19.14 5.72
C LEU A 99 -36.52 -19.31 6.78
N GLU A 100 -36.79 -20.02 7.87
CA GLU A 100 -35.80 -20.33 8.92
C GLU A 100 -34.62 -21.15 8.34
N ALA A 101 -34.90 -22.10 7.46
CA ALA A 101 -33.85 -22.87 6.79
C ALA A 101 -32.96 -22.01 5.86
N ILE A 102 -33.55 -21.05 5.14
CA ILE A 102 -32.81 -20.11 4.30
C ILE A 102 -31.96 -19.16 5.16
N GLU A 103 -32.52 -18.63 6.24
CA GLU A 103 -31.83 -17.74 7.17
C GLU A 103 -30.64 -18.44 7.83
N SER A 104 -30.85 -19.65 8.36
CA SER A 104 -29.78 -20.49 8.92
C SER A 104 -28.66 -20.77 7.91
N PHE A 105 -29.01 -21.07 6.66
CA PHE A 105 -28.03 -21.26 5.58
C PHE A 105 -27.25 -19.97 5.28
N SER A 106 -27.96 -18.84 5.15
CA SER A 106 -27.38 -17.53 4.86
C SER A 106 -26.42 -17.09 5.96
N ASP A 107 -26.79 -17.30 7.23
CA ASP A 107 -25.96 -16.93 8.38
C ASP A 107 -24.72 -17.79 8.48
N GLU A 108 -24.84 -19.10 8.29
CA GLU A 108 -23.71 -20.03 8.32
C GLU A 108 -22.70 -19.71 7.23
N VAL A 109 -23.10 -19.71 5.95
CA VAL A 109 -22.20 -19.43 4.83
C VAL A 109 -21.72 -17.98 4.87
N GLY A 110 -22.60 -17.04 5.22
CA GLY A 110 -22.27 -15.63 5.34
C GLY A 110 -21.29 -15.34 6.48
N SER A 111 -21.30 -16.11 7.57
CA SER A 111 -20.29 -16.01 8.64
C SER A 111 -18.91 -16.47 8.14
N ARG A 112 -18.84 -17.61 7.45
CA ARG A 112 -17.59 -18.13 6.88
C ARG A 112 -16.98 -17.17 5.86
N LEU A 113 -17.82 -16.64 4.96
CA LEU A 113 -17.35 -15.71 3.93
C LEU A 113 -16.86 -14.37 4.53
N ARG A 114 -17.44 -13.93 5.65
CA ARG A 114 -16.95 -12.76 6.40
C ARG A 114 -15.57 -13.01 7.01
N LEU A 115 -15.33 -14.19 7.54
CA LEU A 115 -14.01 -14.57 8.10
C LEU A 115 -12.93 -14.59 7.02
N LEU A 116 -13.26 -15.12 5.82
CA LEU A 116 -12.36 -15.12 4.67
C LEU A 116 -12.05 -13.68 4.20
N ASP A 117 -13.06 -12.81 4.07
CA ASP A 117 -12.86 -11.40 3.70
C ASP A 117 -11.99 -10.65 4.72
N GLN A 118 -12.23 -10.86 6.02
CA GLN A 118 -11.39 -10.29 7.08
C GLN A 118 -9.95 -10.76 6.96
N THR A 119 -9.74 -12.06 6.80
CA THR A 119 -8.40 -12.63 6.77
C THR A 119 -7.61 -12.13 5.55
N ILE A 120 -8.23 -11.92 4.38
CA ILE A 120 -7.52 -11.32 3.22
C ILE A 120 -7.19 -9.86 3.42
N ARG A 121 -8.08 -9.08 4.04
CA ARG A 121 -7.78 -7.69 4.40
C ARG A 121 -6.58 -7.62 5.34
N ASP A 122 -6.53 -8.52 6.32
CA ASP A 122 -5.41 -8.60 7.27
C ASP A 122 -4.11 -9.00 6.55
N LEU A 123 -4.13 -10.02 5.69
CA LEU A 123 -2.96 -10.42 4.90
C LEU A 123 -2.45 -9.28 4.02
N LEU A 124 -3.34 -8.55 3.36
CA LEU A 124 -3.00 -7.40 2.52
C LEU A 124 -2.39 -6.25 3.33
N GLN A 125 -2.92 -5.97 4.52
CA GLN A 125 -2.35 -4.98 5.44
C GLN A 125 -0.96 -5.39 5.93
N PHE A 126 -0.78 -6.65 6.30
CA PHE A 126 0.52 -7.17 6.69
C PHE A 126 1.53 -7.07 5.54
N GLU A 127 1.11 -7.34 4.31
CA GLU A 127 2.02 -7.26 3.17
C GLU A 127 2.47 -5.85 2.87
N PHE A 128 1.55 -4.87 2.93
CA PHE A 128 1.93 -3.47 2.79
C PHE A 128 2.91 -3.03 3.89
N ALA A 129 2.72 -3.50 5.12
CA ALA A 129 3.66 -3.22 6.21
C ALA A 129 5.04 -3.83 5.94
N TRP A 130 5.10 -5.09 5.49
CA TRP A 130 6.36 -5.77 5.14
C TRP A 130 7.08 -5.09 4.00
N VAL A 131 6.39 -4.81 2.89
CA VAL A 131 6.97 -4.11 1.73
C VAL A 131 7.48 -2.72 2.13
N SER A 132 6.72 -1.97 2.93
CA SER A 132 7.16 -0.65 3.41
C SER A 132 8.43 -0.73 4.27
N ILE A 133 8.52 -1.72 5.17
CA ILE A 133 9.71 -1.96 5.99
C ILE A 133 10.90 -2.38 5.11
N ASN A 134 10.68 -3.27 4.15
CA ASN A 134 11.72 -3.74 3.23
C ASN A 134 12.26 -2.58 2.37
N GLU A 135 11.37 -1.76 1.81
CA GLU A 135 11.74 -0.55 1.07
C GLU A 135 12.48 0.47 1.95
N ALA A 136 12.06 0.66 3.21
CA ALA A 136 12.74 1.54 4.15
C ALA A 136 14.16 1.02 4.49
N HIS A 137 14.32 -0.29 4.71
CA HIS A 137 15.63 -0.91 4.92
C HIS A 137 16.52 -0.76 3.68
N LYS A 138 15.98 -1.01 2.49
CA LYS A 138 16.69 -0.83 1.22
C LYS A 138 17.07 0.63 0.98
N SER A 139 16.18 1.57 1.26
CA SER A 139 16.47 3.00 1.19
C SER A 139 17.57 3.41 2.17
N THR A 140 17.52 2.88 3.40
CA THR A 140 18.54 3.13 4.43
C THR A 140 19.91 2.57 4.02
N SER A 141 19.95 1.37 3.43
CA SER A 141 21.19 0.77 2.96
C SER A 141 21.77 1.51 1.75
N LEU A 142 20.91 1.98 0.84
CA LEU A 142 21.29 2.87 -0.27
C LEU A 142 21.81 4.20 0.25
N ALA A 143 21.14 4.84 1.20
CA ALA A 143 21.58 6.09 1.82
C ALA A 143 22.92 5.93 2.54
N THR A 144 23.13 4.81 3.23
CA THR A 144 24.40 4.48 3.88
C THR A 144 25.52 4.31 2.86
N SER A 145 25.23 3.62 1.75
CA SER A 145 26.18 3.42 0.65
C SER A 145 26.51 4.74 -0.05
N MET A 146 25.51 5.58 -0.29
CA MET A 146 25.69 6.95 -0.80
C MET A 146 26.56 7.79 0.13
N LYS A 147 26.35 7.73 1.45
CA LYS A 147 27.18 8.46 2.42
C LYS A 147 28.65 8.07 2.34
N ARG A 148 28.94 6.78 2.18
CA ARG A 148 30.31 6.27 2.03
C ARG A 148 30.94 6.77 0.72
N LEU A 149 30.20 6.69 -0.38
CA LEU A 149 30.67 7.14 -1.69
C LEU A 149 30.91 8.67 -1.72
N SER A 150 29.98 9.44 -1.16
CA SER A 150 30.08 10.89 -1.06
C SER A 150 31.31 11.33 -0.26
N TRP A 151 31.69 10.61 0.80
CA TRP A 151 32.93 10.93 1.52
C TRP A 151 34.18 10.74 0.65
N ILE A 152 34.22 9.67 -0.14
CA ILE A 152 35.34 9.40 -1.05
C ILE A 152 35.43 10.50 -2.10
N THR A 153 34.33 10.85 -2.77
CA THR A 153 34.34 11.91 -3.78
C THR A 153 34.71 13.27 -3.19
N PHE A 154 34.33 13.56 -1.94
CA PHE A 154 34.68 14.79 -1.25
C PHE A 154 36.19 14.97 -1.03
N VAL A 155 36.92 13.88 -0.83
CA VAL A 155 38.39 13.88 -0.66
C VAL A 155 39.10 13.80 -2.01
N PHE A 156 38.61 12.96 -2.92
CA PHE A 156 39.28 12.68 -4.19
C PHE A 156 39.04 13.75 -5.26
N LEU A 157 37.87 14.39 -5.31
CA LEU A 157 37.56 15.41 -6.32
C LEU A 157 38.50 16.63 -6.21
N PRO A 158 38.76 17.21 -5.02
CA PRO A 158 39.70 18.32 -4.88
C PRO A 158 41.16 17.90 -5.12
N ALA A 159 41.54 16.68 -4.71
CA ALA A 159 42.87 16.14 -4.96
C ALA A 159 43.12 15.89 -6.46
N MET A 160 42.12 15.38 -7.18
CA MET A 160 42.15 15.25 -8.65
C MET A 160 42.24 16.62 -9.33
N PHE A 161 41.50 17.63 -8.85
CA PHE A 161 41.59 18.98 -9.38
C PHE A 161 42.99 19.57 -9.21
N ALA A 162 43.59 19.43 -8.02
CA ALA A 162 44.96 19.86 -7.80
C ALA A 162 45.94 19.10 -8.73
N SER A 163 45.86 17.77 -8.77
CA SER A 163 46.70 16.95 -9.66
C SER A 163 46.56 17.34 -11.14
N GLY A 164 45.34 17.63 -11.60
CA GLY A 164 45.07 18.09 -12.97
C GLY A 164 45.62 19.49 -13.25
N LEU A 165 45.48 20.42 -12.31
CA LEU A 165 45.97 21.80 -12.44
C LEU A 165 47.51 21.87 -12.47
N PHE A 166 48.19 20.98 -11.73
CA PHE A 166 49.65 20.87 -11.75
C PHE A 166 50.18 19.92 -12.84
N GLY A 167 49.36 18.99 -13.33
CA GLY A 167 49.69 18.06 -14.42
C GLY A 167 49.49 18.66 -15.80
N MET A 168 48.55 19.60 -15.95
CA MET A 168 48.53 20.53 -17.07
C MET A 168 49.67 21.52 -16.85
N ASN A 169 50.58 21.63 -17.81
CA ASN A 169 51.72 22.54 -17.76
C ASN A 169 51.24 24.01 -17.88
N VAL A 170 50.61 24.55 -16.83
CA VAL A 170 50.10 25.92 -16.79
C VAL A 170 51.28 26.86 -16.53
N ASP A 171 51.51 27.82 -17.44
CA ASP A 171 52.61 28.80 -17.41
C ASP A 171 52.72 29.65 -16.11
N ILE A 172 51.76 29.53 -15.20
CA ILE A 172 51.80 30.07 -13.83
C ILE A 172 52.92 29.45 -12.97
N LEU A 173 53.51 28.31 -13.38
CA LEU A 173 54.63 27.64 -12.69
C LEU A 173 56.00 27.84 -13.37
N ALA A 174 56.07 28.63 -14.45
CA ALA A 174 57.29 28.80 -15.24
C ALA A 174 58.49 29.37 -14.46
N SER A 175 58.27 29.95 -13.28
CA SER A 175 59.29 30.55 -12.41
C SER A 175 59.91 29.59 -11.37
N ASN A 176 59.73 28.27 -11.52
CA ASN A 176 60.38 27.26 -10.66
C ASN A 176 60.08 27.43 -9.15
N PRO A 177 58.80 27.46 -8.71
CA PRO A 177 58.51 27.46 -7.28
C PRO A 177 58.92 26.11 -6.67
N ASP A 178 59.56 26.14 -5.50
CA ASP A 178 59.90 24.94 -4.73
C ASP A 178 58.70 23.99 -4.64
N TRP A 179 58.93 22.68 -4.83
CA TRP A 179 57.93 21.60 -4.70
C TRP A 179 57.12 21.63 -3.38
N ARG A 180 57.62 22.36 -2.38
CA ARG A 180 56.95 22.63 -1.11
C ARG A 180 55.66 23.44 -1.27
N TRP A 181 55.58 24.33 -2.27
CA TRP A 181 54.38 25.11 -2.58
C TRP A 181 53.22 24.23 -3.06
N TYR A 182 53.52 23.12 -3.73
CA TYR A 182 52.53 22.12 -4.12
C TYR A 182 51.85 21.50 -2.89
N ILE A 183 52.65 21.09 -1.90
CA ILE A 183 52.13 20.51 -0.65
C ILE A 183 51.28 21.53 0.11
N LEU A 184 51.71 22.80 0.11
CA LEU A 184 50.98 23.88 0.77
C LEU A 184 49.61 24.11 0.10
N PHE A 185 49.57 24.17 -1.23
CA PHE A 185 48.32 24.41 -1.98
C PHE A 185 47.34 23.23 -1.88
N VAL A 186 47.83 22.00 -2.01
CA VAL A 186 47.04 20.78 -1.82
C VAL A 186 46.49 20.71 -0.39
N SER A 187 47.33 21.02 0.61
CA SER A 187 46.91 21.04 2.02
C SER A 187 45.86 22.11 2.30
N ILE A 188 45.95 23.29 1.68
CA ILE A 188 44.94 24.36 1.81
C ILE A 188 43.62 23.91 1.18
N ILE A 189 43.65 23.36 -0.04
CA ILE A 189 42.42 22.90 -0.72
C ILE A 189 41.76 21.78 0.09
N LEU A 190 42.53 20.81 0.59
CA LEU A 190 42.01 19.77 1.48
C LEU A 190 41.49 20.32 2.81
N ALA A 191 42.15 21.32 3.39
CA ALA A 191 41.68 21.96 4.62
C ALA A 191 40.36 22.70 4.38
N ILE A 192 40.21 23.42 3.26
CA ILE A 192 38.97 24.10 2.88
C ILE A 192 37.84 23.10 2.68
N THR A 193 38.10 21.97 2.02
CA THR A 193 37.07 20.95 1.81
C THR A 193 36.67 20.31 3.14
N ILE A 194 37.63 19.88 3.97
CA ILE A 194 37.33 19.35 5.31
C ILE A 194 36.56 20.37 6.17
N LEU A 195 36.93 21.65 6.13
CA LEU A 195 36.26 22.71 6.86
C LEU A 195 34.82 22.92 6.35
N GLY A 196 34.62 22.95 5.03
CA GLY A 196 33.29 23.01 4.42
C GLY A 196 32.42 21.81 4.80
N TRP A 197 32.99 20.61 4.83
CA TRP A 197 32.29 19.40 5.29
C TRP A 197 31.92 19.48 6.78
N LEU A 198 32.84 19.94 7.62
CA LEU A 198 32.62 20.07 9.05
C LEU A 198 31.54 21.11 9.35
N LEU A 199 31.56 22.24 8.63
CA LEU A 199 30.52 23.27 8.68
C LEU A 199 29.16 22.75 8.20
N PHE A 200 29.13 21.93 7.14
CA PHE A 200 27.89 21.32 6.66
C PHE A 200 27.34 20.25 7.63
N LYS A 201 28.22 19.51 8.31
CA LYS A 201 27.85 18.46 9.26
C LYS A 201 27.43 19.00 10.64
N TYR A 202 28.08 20.06 11.13
CA TYR A 202 27.76 20.70 12.41
C TYR A 202 26.75 21.84 12.28
N GLY A 203 26.68 22.47 11.12
CA GLY A 203 25.67 23.48 10.84
C GLY A 203 24.33 22.80 10.57
N GLN A 204 23.31 23.17 11.34
CA GLN A 204 21.90 22.99 10.96
C GLN A 204 21.52 23.88 9.75
N ILE A 205 22.38 23.95 8.74
CA ILE A 205 22.21 24.80 7.56
C ILE A 205 20.94 24.37 6.81
N GLU A 206 20.61 23.09 6.82
CA GLU A 206 19.35 22.57 6.26
C GLU A 206 18.12 23.21 6.94
N GLN A 207 18.09 23.26 8.27
CA GLN A 207 17.00 23.92 9.03
C GLN A 207 17.00 25.45 8.85
N TRP A 208 18.18 26.07 8.70
CA TRP A 208 18.28 27.51 8.46
C TRP A 208 17.82 27.88 7.05
N ILE A 209 18.18 27.09 6.03
CA ILE A 209 17.78 27.24 4.63
C ILE A 209 16.27 27.02 4.49
N GLU A 210 15.70 25.96 5.07
CA GLU A 210 14.25 25.73 5.05
C GLU A 210 13.48 26.90 5.66
N ARG A 211 13.95 27.44 6.79
CA ARG A 211 13.33 28.61 7.43
C ARG A 211 13.43 29.86 6.57
N HIS A 212 14.57 30.11 5.89
CA HIS A 212 14.74 31.32 5.07
C HIS A 212 14.01 31.24 3.72
N ILE A 213 14.04 30.08 3.05
CA ILE A 213 13.40 29.88 1.74
C ILE A 213 11.89 29.74 1.90
N GLY A 214 11.42 28.98 2.89
CA GLY A 214 9.99 28.85 3.20
C GLY A 214 9.34 30.18 3.59
N ALA A 215 10.05 31.03 4.35
CA ALA A 215 9.59 32.38 4.68
C ALA A 215 9.50 33.33 3.46
N ARG A 216 10.34 33.14 2.43
CA ARG A 216 10.26 33.93 1.19
C ARG A 216 9.10 33.50 0.30
N PHE A 217 8.89 32.20 0.15
CA PHE A 217 7.80 31.66 -0.69
C PHE A 217 6.41 31.94 -0.10
N SER A 218 6.26 31.84 1.22
CA SER A 218 5.00 32.18 1.90
C SER A 218 4.63 33.67 1.77
N ARG A 219 5.61 34.58 1.75
CA ARG A 219 5.37 36.02 1.50
C ARG A 219 4.94 36.30 0.06
N LEU A 220 5.49 35.57 -0.92
CA LEU A 220 5.08 35.67 -2.33
C LEU A 220 3.66 35.12 -2.58
N GLY A 221 3.26 34.05 -1.88
CA GLY A 221 1.90 33.49 -1.99
C GLY A 221 0.81 34.35 -1.32
N LYS A 222 1.14 35.04 -0.22
CA LYS A 222 0.17 35.85 0.54
C LYS A 222 -0.12 37.21 -0.12
N GLY A 223 0.78 37.73 -0.95
CA GLY A 223 0.59 38.97 -1.70
C GLY A 223 -0.47 38.89 -2.81
N ARG A 224 -0.88 37.69 -3.24
CA ARG A 224 -1.83 37.50 -4.34
C ARG A 224 -3.29 37.30 -3.89
N LYS A 225 -3.54 37.07 -2.60
CA LYS A 225 -4.90 36.88 -2.03
C LYS A 225 -5.47 38.12 -1.31
N GLY A 226 -4.69 39.19 -1.13
CA GLY A 226 -5.12 40.40 -0.40
C GLY A 226 -5.76 41.49 -1.26
N GLN A 227 -5.86 41.31 -2.57
CA GLN A 227 -6.31 42.33 -3.51
C GLN A 227 -7.52 41.80 -4.30
N GLY A 228 -8.61 41.51 -3.60
CA GLY A 228 -9.83 40.99 -4.25
C GLY A 228 -11.10 41.10 -3.41
N ASN A 229 -11.10 41.86 -2.31
CA ASN A 229 -12.28 41.91 -1.45
C ASN A 229 -12.48 43.29 -0.80
N VAL A 230 -12.68 44.33 -1.62
CA VAL A 230 -13.34 45.58 -1.18
C VAL A 230 -14.08 46.18 -2.38
N LYS A 231 -15.41 45.98 -2.43
CA LYS A 231 -16.47 46.96 -2.82
C LYS A 231 -17.72 46.22 -3.30
N GLU A 232 -18.63 45.98 -2.37
CA GLU A 232 -20.05 45.86 -2.68
C GLU A 232 -20.84 46.32 -1.44
N ASP A 233 -20.91 47.64 -1.26
CA ASP A 233 -21.86 48.27 -0.34
C ASP A 233 -23.05 48.74 -1.17
N ALA A 234 -24.22 48.21 -0.79
CA ALA A 234 -25.51 48.44 -1.40
C ALA A 234 -26.02 49.86 -1.14
N ASP A 235 -26.58 50.48 -2.19
CA ASP A 235 -27.38 51.70 -2.13
C ASP A 235 -28.85 51.35 -1.82
N PRO A 236 -29.50 51.98 -0.82
CA PRO A 236 -30.90 51.76 -0.54
C PRO A 236 -31.75 52.86 -1.19
N ARG A 237 -32.65 52.51 -2.11
CA ARG A 237 -33.98 53.15 -2.26
C ARG A 237 -34.86 52.53 -3.35
N PHE A 238 -36.14 52.48 -2.98
CA PHE A 238 -37.37 52.10 -3.72
C PHE A 238 -37.73 50.62 -3.77
#